data_AF-A0A336LGC7-F1
#
_entry.id   AF-A0A336LGC7-F1
#
_cell.length_a   1.000
_cell.length_b   1.000
_cell.length_c   1.000
_cell.angle_alpha   90.00
_cell.angle_beta   90.00
_cell.angle_gamma   90.00
#
_symmetry.space_group_name_H-M   'P 1'
#
loop_
_entity.id
_entity.type
_entity.pdbx_description
1 polymer ?
#
loop_
_entity_poly.entity_id
_entity_poly.type
_entity_poly.pdbx_seq_one_letter_code
_entity_poly.pdbx_strand_id
1 'polypeptide(L)'
;MTSDKLQYDSSLGGDIKLPTSINAGDFAAAHINEIKSLIHSINNPQNNKIIHQMMPNRMRRRAMTQNPKRLPRKYREIHVAQMSKSGVPTKNKRPSRKYRRRPSNLMKEYAR
;
A
#
# COMPACT_ATOMS: atom_id res chain seq x y z
N MET A 1 -29.54 3.20 16.33
CA MET A 1 -29.47 1.86 15.71
C MET A 1 -28.10 1.28 16.00
N THR A 2 -27.99 0.47 17.05
CA THR A 2 -26.78 -0.28 17.38
C THR A 2 -26.49 -1.24 16.24
N SER A 3 -25.29 -1.16 15.65
CA SER A 3 -24.82 -2.13 14.67
C SER A 3 -24.85 -3.52 15.29
N ASP A 4 -25.62 -4.45 14.74
CA ASP A 4 -25.52 -5.88 15.03
C ASP A 4 -24.09 -6.33 14.71
N LYS A 5 -23.22 -6.27 15.72
CA LYS A 5 -21.90 -6.88 15.62
C LYS A 5 -22.14 -8.38 15.67
N LEU A 6 -21.76 -9.09 14.61
CA LEU A 6 -21.67 -10.54 14.62
C LEU A 6 -20.70 -10.93 15.75
N GLN A 7 -21.25 -11.33 16.90
CA GLN A 7 -20.48 -11.86 18.02
C GLN A 7 -20.17 -13.32 17.68
N TYR A 8 -18.89 -13.68 17.72
CA TYR A 8 -18.47 -15.05 17.40
C TYR A 8 -18.72 -15.99 18.59
N ASP A 9 -18.41 -15.53 19.80
CA ASP A 9 -18.48 -16.34 21.01
C ASP A 9 -19.89 -16.36 21.63
N SER A 10 -20.39 -17.56 21.91
CA SER A 10 -21.64 -17.79 22.65
C SER A 10 -21.73 -17.11 24.01
N SER A 11 -20.61 -16.86 24.70
CA SER A 11 -20.60 -16.14 25.97
C SER A 11 -20.96 -14.65 25.81
N LEU A 12 -20.80 -14.11 24.61
CA LEU A 12 -21.07 -12.72 24.23
C LEU A 12 -22.30 -12.58 23.34
N GLY A 13 -23.11 -13.65 23.18
CA GLY A 13 -24.32 -13.69 22.36
C GLY A 13 -24.11 -14.17 20.92
N GLY A 14 -23.00 -14.87 20.62
CA GLY A 14 -22.76 -15.55 19.36
C GLY A 14 -23.27 -17.00 19.31
N ASP A 15 -23.06 -17.66 18.17
CA ASP A 15 -23.52 -19.05 17.97
C ASP A 15 -22.48 -20.12 18.36
N ILE A 16 -21.19 -19.74 18.51
CA ILE A 16 -20.10 -20.71 18.66
C ILE A 16 -19.78 -20.92 20.13
N LYS A 17 -19.95 -22.16 20.60
CA LYS A 17 -19.62 -22.59 21.95
C LYS A 17 -18.19 -23.11 22.00
N LEU A 18 -17.32 -22.38 22.68
CA LEU A 18 -15.94 -22.81 22.93
C LEU A 18 -15.89 -23.84 24.08
N PRO A 19 -14.95 -24.80 24.05
CA PRO A 19 -14.73 -25.70 25.17
C PRO A 19 -14.23 -24.93 26.40
N THR A 20 -14.66 -25.34 27.59
CA THR A 20 -14.24 -24.75 28.87
C THR A 20 -12.79 -25.06 29.23
N SER A 21 -12.21 -26.12 28.65
CA SER A 21 -10.81 -26.50 28.85
C SER A 21 -10.19 -26.96 27.53
N ILE A 22 -8.92 -26.66 27.36
CA ILE A 22 -8.14 -27.04 26.18
C ILE A 22 -6.83 -27.69 26.64
N ASN A 23 -6.30 -28.60 25.82
CA ASN A 23 -4.97 -29.15 26.06
C ASN A 23 -3.92 -28.07 25.77
N ALA A 24 -3.19 -27.65 26.81
CA ALA A 24 -2.17 -26.61 26.69
C ALA A 24 -1.06 -26.99 25.71
N GLY A 25 -0.69 -28.27 25.62
CA GLY A 25 0.37 -28.75 24.73
C GLY A 25 -0.02 -28.61 23.26
N ASP A 26 -1.21 -29.09 22.90
CA ASP A 26 -1.72 -29.02 21.53
C ASP A 26 -1.96 -27.57 21.09
N PHE A 27 -2.47 -26.74 22.00
CA PHE A 27 -2.64 -25.30 21.78
C PHE A 27 -1.30 -24.60 21.53
N ALA A 28 -0.32 -24.80 22.41
CA ALA A 28 1.00 -24.22 22.25
C ALA A 28 1.66 -24.68 20.94
N ALA A 29 1.55 -25.96 20.60
CA ALA A 29 2.09 -26.51 19.36
C ALA A 29 1.51 -25.83 18.11
N ALA A 30 0.20 -25.60 18.06
CA ALA A 30 -0.46 -24.89 16.97
C ALA A 30 0.04 -23.43 16.83
N HIS A 31 0.17 -22.72 17.95
CA HIS A 31 0.55 -21.30 17.96
C HIS A 31 2.05 -21.04 17.74
N ILE A 32 2.94 -22.01 17.99
CA ILE A 32 4.39 -21.84 17.80
C ILE A 32 4.72 -21.38 16.38
N ASN A 33 4.07 -21.95 15.35
CA ASN A 33 4.33 -21.58 13.96
C ASN A 33 3.83 -20.17 13.63
N GLU A 34 2.67 -19.79 14.16
CA GLU A 34 2.11 -18.45 14.02
C GLU A 34 3.01 -17.40 14.68
N ILE A 35 3.44 -17.65 15.92
CA ILE A 35 4.33 -16.77 16.67
C ILE A 35 5.67 -16.63 15.94
N LYS A 36 6.25 -17.73 15.45
CA LYS A 36 7.48 -17.68 14.64
C LYS A 36 7.31 -16.85 13.38
N SER A 37 6.20 -17.02 12.67
CA SER A 37 5.86 -16.24 11.46
C SER A 37 5.69 -14.75 11.78
N LEU A 38 5.03 -14.44 12.90
CA LEU A 38 4.85 -13.07 13.39
C LEU A 38 6.19 -12.43 13.74
N ILE A 39 7.04 -13.12 14.52
CA ILE A 39 8.39 -12.66 14.88
C ILE A 39 9.21 -12.41 13.61
N HIS A 40 9.16 -13.33 12.64
CA HIS A 40 9.85 -13.16 11.37
C HIS A 40 9.39 -11.91 10.61
N SER A 41 8.08 -11.66 10.57
CA SER A 41 7.48 -10.51 9.88
C SER A 41 7.80 -9.18 10.57
N ILE A 42 7.92 -9.17 11.89
CA ILE A 42 8.34 -8.01 12.68
C ILE A 42 9.83 -7.71 12.48
N ASN A 43 10.67 -8.76 12.48
CA ASN A 43 12.12 -8.61 12.32
C ASN A 43 12.52 -8.24 10.89
N ASN A 44 11.74 -8.69 9.91
CA ASN A 44 11.92 -8.36 8.49
C ASN A 44 10.66 -7.67 7.98
N PRO A 45 10.32 -6.45 8.45
CA PRO A 45 9.20 -5.76 7.87
C PRO A 45 9.54 -5.53 6.40
N GLN A 46 8.55 -5.65 5.52
CA GLN A 46 8.67 -5.30 4.10
C GLN A 46 8.82 -3.78 3.98
N ASN A 47 9.97 -3.27 4.45
CA ASN A 47 10.29 -1.88 4.69
C ASN A 47 10.64 -1.21 3.38
N ASN A 48 9.60 -0.96 2.60
CA ASN A 48 9.69 -0.05 1.48
C ASN A 48 9.67 1.38 2.04
N LYS A 49 10.86 1.96 2.24
CA LYS A 49 11.07 3.35 2.70
C LYS A 49 10.27 4.38 1.88
N ILE A 50 9.88 4.01 0.66
CA ILE A 50 9.10 4.84 -0.24
C ILE A 50 7.83 4.11 -0.69
N ILE A 51 6.70 4.80 -0.67
CA ILE A 51 5.37 4.24 -0.93
C ILE A 51 5.24 3.61 -2.32
N HIS A 52 5.91 4.17 -3.34
CA HIS A 52 5.87 3.59 -4.69
C HIS A 52 6.58 2.22 -4.76
N GLN A 53 7.45 1.88 -3.79
CA GLN A 53 8.06 0.56 -3.68
C GLN A 53 7.12 -0.46 -3.02
N MET A 54 6.05 -0.05 -2.33
CA MET A 54 5.06 -1.01 -1.82
C MET A 54 4.25 -1.71 -2.93
N MET A 55 4.31 -1.20 -4.16
CA MET A 55 3.58 -1.72 -5.29
C MET A 55 4.37 -2.83 -6.04
N PRO A 56 3.70 -3.85 -6.60
CA PRO A 56 4.34 -4.84 -7.44
C PRO A 56 5.05 -4.23 -8.65
N ASN A 57 6.16 -4.85 -9.07
CA ASN A 57 7.03 -4.34 -10.15
C ASN A 57 6.28 -4.02 -11.45
N ARG A 58 5.32 -4.88 -11.87
CA ARG A 58 4.52 -4.68 -13.09
C ARG A 58 3.70 -3.38 -13.09
N MET A 59 3.30 -2.91 -11.92
CA MET A 59 2.45 -1.72 -11.79
C MET A 59 3.26 -0.45 -11.53
N ARG A 60 4.52 -0.56 -11.08
CA ARG A 60 5.39 0.59 -10.80
C ARG A 60 5.64 1.40 -12.08
N ARG A 61 5.40 2.71 -12.01
CA ARG A 61 5.71 3.66 -13.09
C ARG A 61 6.75 4.66 -12.60
N ARG A 62 7.75 4.96 -13.43
CA ARG A 62 8.80 5.96 -13.10
C ARG A 62 8.23 7.34 -12.75
N ALA A 63 7.14 7.74 -13.42
CA ALA A 63 6.47 9.01 -13.20
C ALA A 63 5.75 9.13 -11.84
N MET A 64 5.61 8.04 -11.07
CA MET A 64 4.98 8.07 -9.74
C MET A 64 5.78 8.91 -8.74
N THR A 65 7.11 8.90 -8.83
CA THR A 65 7.99 9.65 -7.92
C THR A 65 7.74 11.16 -7.97
N GLN A 66 7.29 11.67 -9.12
CA GLN A 66 7.08 13.10 -9.35
C GLN A 66 5.61 13.49 -9.31
N ASN A 67 4.70 12.56 -9.61
CA ASN A 67 3.28 12.85 -9.75
C ASN A 67 2.42 11.86 -8.95
N PRO A 68 1.76 12.30 -7.87
CA PRO A 68 0.94 11.44 -7.03
C PRO A 68 -0.27 10.88 -7.78
N LYS A 69 -0.75 11.54 -8.85
CA LYS A 69 -1.90 11.04 -9.64
C LYS A 69 -1.58 9.75 -10.39
N ARG A 70 -0.30 9.39 -10.53
CA ARG A 70 0.14 8.12 -11.14
C ARG A 70 0.06 6.93 -10.18
N LEU A 71 -0.20 7.16 -8.88
CA LEU A 71 -0.46 6.12 -7.90
C LEU A 71 -1.97 5.82 -7.77
N PRO A 72 -2.34 4.60 -7.34
CA PRO A 72 -3.68 4.27 -6.88
C PRO A 72 -4.14 5.21 -5.76
N ARG A 73 -5.44 5.51 -5.70
CA ARG A 73 -6.03 6.50 -4.77
C ARG A 73 -5.58 6.30 -3.33
N LYS A 74 -5.63 5.05 -2.82
CA LYS A 74 -5.23 4.68 -1.46
C LYS A 74 -3.80 5.06 -1.07
N TYR A 75 -2.90 5.21 -2.05
CA TYR A 75 -1.49 5.56 -1.81
C TYR A 75 -1.16 7.03 -2.05
N ARG A 76 -2.11 7.82 -2.58
CA ARG A 76 -1.84 9.22 -2.97
C ARG A 76 -1.58 10.11 -1.77
N GLU A 77 -2.42 10.01 -0.76
CA GLU A 77 -2.34 10.85 0.45
C GLU A 77 -1.02 10.64 1.17
N ILE A 78 -0.65 9.38 1.39
CA ILE A 78 0.62 9.00 2.00
C ILE A 78 1.79 9.53 1.17
N HIS A 79 1.72 9.43 -0.17
CA HIS A 79 2.81 9.88 -1.04
C HIS A 79 2.96 11.40 -1.07
N VAL A 80 1.85 12.14 -1.02
CA VAL A 80 1.87 13.60 -0.87
C VAL A 80 2.52 13.98 0.46
N ALA A 81 2.15 13.31 1.55
CA ALA A 81 2.77 13.51 2.86
C ALA A 81 4.27 13.12 2.89
N GLN A 82 4.69 12.13 2.08
CA GLN A 82 6.10 11.78 1.95
C GLN A 82 6.86 12.85 1.14
N MET A 83 6.29 13.35 0.05
CA MET A 83 6.91 14.40 -0.77
C MET A 83 7.06 15.71 0.00
N SER A 84 6.08 16.08 0.83
CA SER A 84 6.18 17.28 1.67
C SER A 84 7.31 17.18 2.69
N LYS A 85 7.60 15.98 3.19
CA LYS A 85 8.72 15.72 4.11
C LYS A 85 10.09 15.70 3.42
N SER A 86 10.16 15.30 2.15
CA SER A 86 11.43 15.15 1.42
C SER A 86 12.10 16.47 0.96
N GLY A 87 11.57 17.62 1.36
CA GLY A 87 12.11 18.93 1.02
C GLY A 87 11.67 19.44 -0.36
N VAL A 88 12.11 20.67 -0.70
CA VAL A 88 11.75 21.33 -1.97
C VAL A 88 12.45 20.61 -3.12
N PRO A 89 11.72 20.09 -4.12
CA PRO A 89 12.34 19.51 -5.30
C PRO A 89 13.26 20.53 -5.96
N THR A 90 14.47 20.13 -6.34
CA THR A 90 15.37 20.99 -7.12
C THR A 90 14.61 21.49 -8.34
N LYS A 91 14.48 22.83 -8.48
CA LYS A 91 13.80 23.45 -9.63
C LYS A 91 14.52 23.03 -10.92
N ASN A 92 13.97 22.05 -11.62
CA ASN A 92 14.49 21.66 -12.92
C ASN A 92 14.34 22.82 -13.90
N LYS A 93 15.40 23.11 -14.66
CA LYS A 93 15.37 24.11 -15.73
C LYS A 93 14.24 23.75 -16.70
N ARG A 94 13.46 24.76 -17.08
CA ARG A 94 12.35 24.58 -18.03
C ARG A 94 12.91 24.10 -19.38
N PRO A 95 12.43 22.97 -19.94
CA PRO A 95 12.89 22.50 -21.25
C PRO A 95 12.70 23.57 -22.33
N SER A 96 13.58 23.55 -23.34
CA SER A 96 13.51 24.52 -24.44
C SER A 96 12.15 24.50 -25.14
N ARG A 97 11.79 25.62 -25.80
CA ARG A 97 10.49 25.77 -26.49
C ARG A 97 10.24 24.62 -27.48
N LYS A 98 11.28 24.13 -28.16
CA LYS A 98 11.22 23.00 -29.11
C LYS A 98 10.62 21.74 -28.46
N TYR A 99 11.07 21.37 -27.26
CA TYR A 99 10.62 20.16 -26.55
C TYR A 99 9.24 20.29 -25.88
N ARG A 100 8.70 21.52 -25.80
CA ARG A 100 7.40 21.78 -25.17
C ARG A 100 6.24 21.86 -26.17
N ARG A 101 6.51 22.15 -27.45
CA ARG A 101 5.44 22.33 -28.44
C ARG A 101 4.91 20.97 -28.86
N ARG A 102 3.61 20.77 -28.66
CA ARG A 102 2.87 19.78 -29.44
C ARG A 102 2.61 20.37 -30.84
N PRO A 103 2.66 19.55 -31.89
CA PRO A 103 2.21 19.98 -33.21
C PRO A 103 0.75 20.40 -33.14
N SER A 104 0.36 21.39 -33.96
CA SER A 104 -1.02 21.90 -33.99
C SER A 104 -2.02 20.82 -34.42
N ASN A 105 -1.58 19.89 -35.27
CA ASN A 105 -2.39 18.78 -35.73
C ASN A 105 -1.60 17.47 -35.65
N LEU A 106 -1.91 16.63 -34.67
CA LEU A 106 -1.26 15.33 -34.48
C LEU A 106 -1.56 14.36 -35.62
N MET A 107 -2.77 14.39 -36.18
CA MET A 107 -3.16 13.49 -37.28
C MET A 107 -2.37 13.79 -38.56
N LYS A 108 -2.16 15.07 -38.87
CA LYS A 108 -1.31 15.47 -40.00
C LYS A 108 0.16 15.07 -39.81
N GLU A 109 0.67 15.09 -38.57
CA GLU A 109 2.02 14.59 -38.29
C GLU A 109 2.12 13.06 -38.38
N TYR A 110 1.08 12.31 -38.01
CA TYR A 110 1.07 10.85 -38.21
C TYR A 110 0.96 10.43 -39.68
N ALA A 111 0.35 11.27 -40.51
CA ALA A 111 0.21 11.06 -41.95
C ALA A 111 1.40 11.60 -42.78
N ARG A 112 2.40 12.23 -42.13
CA ARG A 112 3.64 12.69 -42.76
C ARG A 112 4.67 11.57 -42.79
#